data_AF-A0A4Y3QJP2-F1
#
_entry.id   AF-A0A4Y3QJP2-F1
#
_cell.length_a   1.000
_cell.length_b   1.000
_cell.length_c   1.000
_cell.angle_alpha   90.00
_cell.angle_beta   90.00
_cell.angle_gamma   90.00
#
_symmetry.space_group_name_H-M   'P 1'
#
loop_
_entity.id
_entity.type
_entity.pdbx_description
1 polymer ?
#
loop_
_entity_poly.entity_id
_entity_poly.type
_entity_poly.pdbx_seq_one_letter_code
_entity_poly.pdbx_strand_id
1 'polypeptide(L)'
;MEEVRARAPGLTTGGDSATGGRTGRLASSRPEFSSRDLPRRAHPATRDAPPARRKTHPYVTPAPYNGAMTGGQPEWVIREDAAQSVLVALYLRQVLGIRSPDELPALRRVPPPWVDERTDAAHAQLEREWREYWAMTVEPQAHPSPVPLELIDGFETLVTLPVDGSETLRAAIGAHADDAVDFARLANDRYTRETTARPGVSYRAYASAIAAHERAVGRRAHSFELNVQVLPLAQRGVWWIGSLTVAVTDGLRGDVAAFDTAIHPIIAELA
;
A
#
# COMPACT_ATOMS: atom_id res chain seq x y z
N MET A 1 11.65 -24.84 -3.31
CA MET A 1 11.78 -24.05 -4.55
C MET A 1 10.38 -23.98 -5.12
N GLU A 2 9.62 -22.99 -4.67
CA GLU A 2 8.18 -22.86 -4.97
C GLU A 2 8.04 -21.63 -5.87
N GLU A 3 7.55 -21.85 -7.08
CA GLU A 3 7.50 -20.90 -8.19
C GLU A 3 6.41 -19.84 -7.93
N VAL A 4 6.81 -18.59 -7.68
CA VAL A 4 5.88 -17.46 -7.55
C VAL A 4 5.48 -17.01 -8.96
N ARG A 5 4.35 -17.50 -9.47
CA ARG A 5 3.73 -17.02 -10.71
C ARG A 5 2.81 -15.83 -10.42
N ALA A 6 3.01 -14.72 -11.13
CA ALA A 6 2.01 -13.68 -11.28
C ALA A 6 0.75 -14.28 -11.93
N ARG A 7 -0.43 -14.05 -11.32
CA ARG A 7 -1.73 -14.54 -11.83
C ARG A 7 -2.51 -13.38 -12.46
N ALA A 8 -2.90 -13.57 -13.71
CA ALA A 8 -3.92 -12.77 -14.41
C ALA A 8 -5.34 -13.35 -14.16
N PRO A 9 -6.42 -12.55 -14.29
CA PRO A 9 -7.78 -12.99 -13.97
C PRO A 9 -8.42 -13.79 -15.11
N GLY A 10 -9.01 -14.95 -14.78
CA GLY A 10 -9.75 -15.78 -15.74
C GLY A 10 -10.57 -16.91 -15.10
N LEU A 11 -11.90 -16.71 -15.10
CA LEU A 11 -13.03 -17.67 -15.17
C LEU A 11 -12.99 -18.97 -14.35
N THR A 12 -13.84 -19.01 -13.31
CA THR A 12 -14.23 -20.21 -12.55
C THR A 12 -15.49 -20.87 -13.09
N THR A 13 -15.45 -22.19 -13.22
CA THR A 13 -16.62 -23.09 -13.22
C THR A 13 -16.61 -23.91 -11.92
N GLY A 14 -17.81 -24.12 -11.38
CA GLY A 14 -18.08 -24.57 -10.01
C GLY A 14 -17.98 -26.07 -9.76
N GLY A 15 -18.31 -26.45 -8.51
CA GLY A 15 -18.44 -27.85 -8.11
C GLY A 15 -18.33 -28.12 -6.60
N ASP A 16 -19.45 -27.91 -5.90
CA ASP A 16 -20.04 -28.71 -4.80
C ASP A 16 -19.28 -29.22 -3.56
N SER A 17 -19.80 -28.79 -2.40
CA SER A 17 -20.43 -29.56 -1.29
C SER A 17 -19.71 -30.69 -0.53
N ALA A 18 -19.60 -30.52 0.80
CA ALA A 18 -20.08 -31.42 1.88
C ALA A 18 -19.34 -31.14 3.22
N THR A 19 -20.01 -30.65 4.25
CA THR A 19 -20.58 -31.40 5.41
C THR A 19 -19.54 -32.01 6.37
N GLY A 20 -19.57 -31.57 7.63
CA GLY A 20 -18.92 -32.30 8.73
C GLY A 20 -18.73 -31.48 10.01
N GLY A 21 -19.72 -31.49 10.89
CA GLY A 21 -19.62 -30.89 12.22
C GLY A 21 -18.77 -31.70 13.19
N ARG A 22 -18.17 -31.05 14.19
CA ARG A 22 -18.02 -31.64 15.53
C ARG A 22 -17.76 -30.59 16.61
N THR A 23 -18.46 -30.85 17.70
CA THR A 23 -18.49 -30.22 19.01
C THR A 23 -17.15 -30.29 19.75
N GLY A 24 -16.86 -29.27 20.56
CA GLY A 24 -15.70 -29.24 21.45
C GLY A 24 -15.72 -28.06 22.43
N ARG A 25 -16.56 -28.17 23.46
CA ARG A 25 -16.60 -27.31 24.65
C ARG A 25 -15.41 -27.66 25.56
N LEU A 26 -14.74 -26.66 26.16
CA LEU A 26 -14.20 -26.62 27.55
C LEU A 26 -13.30 -25.37 27.72
N ALA A 27 -13.73 -24.42 28.56
CA ALA A 27 -13.11 -24.03 29.84
C ALA A 27 -11.78 -23.25 29.69
N SER A 28 -11.81 -21.92 29.80
CA SER A 28 -11.65 -21.15 31.04
C SER A 28 -10.45 -21.58 31.88
N SER A 29 -9.39 -20.76 31.85
CA SER A 29 -8.60 -20.36 33.03
C SER A 29 -7.68 -19.19 32.69
N ARG A 30 -8.09 -18.00 33.15
CA ARG A 30 -7.19 -16.86 33.42
C ARG A 30 -6.30 -17.19 34.62
N PRO A 31 -5.14 -16.55 34.72
CA PRO A 31 -4.86 -15.83 35.96
C PRO A 31 -4.54 -14.35 35.69
N GLU A 32 -5.19 -13.53 36.52
CA GLU A 32 -4.87 -12.15 36.79
C GLU A 32 -3.43 -12.05 37.32
N PHE A 33 -2.66 -11.07 36.83
CA PHE A 33 -1.53 -10.55 37.59
C PHE A 33 -1.74 -9.06 37.81
N SER A 34 -1.81 -8.73 39.10
CA SER A 34 -2.11 -7.42 39.65
C SER A 34 -0.90 -6.49 39.55
N SER A 35 -1.25 -5.22 39.40
CA SER A 35 -0.45 -4.00 39.42
C SER A 35 0.36 -3.83 40.71
N ARG A 36 1.61 -3.38 40.58
CA ARG A 36 2.31 -2.35 41.41
C ARG A 36 3.83 -2.53 41.32
N ASP A 37 4.52 -1.55 40.72
CA ASP A 37 5.49 -0.70 41.44
C ASP A 37 6.30 0.15 40.44
N LEU A 38 5.88 1.41 40.32
CA LEU A 38 6.68 2.52 39.80
C LEU A 38 7.40 3.19 40.97
N PRO A 39 8.70 3.51 40.84
CA PRO A 39 9.28 4.63 41.56
C PRO A 39 9.43 5.85 40.64
N ARG A 40 8.65 6.89 40.98
CA ARG A 40 8.95 8.31 40.73
C ARG A 40 10.35 8.67 41.24
N ARG A 41 11.09 9.46 40.44
CA ARG A 41 12.04 10.55 40.79
C ARG A 41 12.85 10.88 39.53
N ALA A 42 13.29 12.08 39.21
CA ALA A 42 12.98 13.46 39.60
C ALA A 42 13.68 14.32 38.52
N HIS A 43 13.04 15.36 38.02
CA HIS A 43 13.68 16.40 37.21
C HIS A 43 14.65 17.23 38.07
N PRO A 44 15.84 17.58 37.56
CA PRO A 44 16.51 18.80 37.95
C PRO A 44 16.43 19.87 36.84
N ALA A 45 16.36 21.10 37.33
CA ALA A 45 16.12 22.34 36.64
C ALA A 45 17.17 22.74 35.60
N THR A 46 16.63 23.40 34.59
CA THR A 46 17.16 24.53 33.79
C THR A 46 18.42 25.20 34.33
N ARG A 47 19.41 25.37 33.45
CA ARG A 47 20.46 26.37 33.59
C ARG A 47 20.66 27.08 32.26
N ASP A 48 20.40 28.38 32.28
CA ASP A 48 20.57 29.32 31.18
C ASP A 48 22.01 29.34 30.64
N ALA A 49 22.12 29.26 29.30
CA ALA A 49 23.35 29.54 28.57
C ALA A 49 23.08 30.65 27.53
N PRO A 50 23.94 31.70 27.45
CA PRO A 50 23.72 32.85 26.57
C PRO A 50 23.98 32.52 25.09
N PRO A 51 23.33 33.23 24.14
CA PRO A 51 23.37 32.88 22.73
C PRO A 51 24.72 33.21 22.05
N ALA A 52 25.28 32.21 21.38
CA ALA A 52 26.46 32.36 20.54
C ALA A 52 26.14 33.14 19.26
N ARG A 53 26.94 34.18 19.00
CA ARG A 53 26.94 35.02 17.80
C ARG A 53 27.12 34.16 16.52
N ARG A 54 26.09 34.07 15.68
CA ARG A 54 26.20 33.52 14.32
C ARG A 54 26.94 34.53 13.42
N LYS A 55 28.06 34.07 12.86
CA LYS A 55 28.81 34.76 11.80
C LYS A 55 28.03 34.60 10.48
N THR A 56 27.70 35.71 9.85
CA THR A 56 27.13 35.79 8.50
C THR A 56 28.14 35.26 7.48
N HIS A 57 27.76 34.24 6.71
CA HIS A 57 28.49 33.81 5.52
C HIS A 57 27.98 34.62 4.31
N PRO A 58 28.87 35.21 3.48
CA PRO A 58 28.44 35.93 2.29
C PRO A 58 27.92 34.97 1.21
N TYR A 59 26.86 35.41 0.54
CA TYR A 59 26.20 34.76 -0.59
C TYR A 59 27.20 34.45 -1.72
N VAL A 60 27.32 33.19 -2.12
CA VAL A 60 28.01 32.78 -3.35
C VAL A 60 26.96 32.73 -4.46
N THR A 61 27.12 33.58 -5.46
CA THR A 61 26.29 33.59 -6.69
C THR A 61 26.59 32.33 -7.52
N PRO A 62 25.60 31.47 -7.83
CA PRO A 62 25.83 30.35 -8.74
C PRO A 62 25.81 30.82 -10.21
N ALA A 63 26.77 30.32 -10.98
CA ALA A 63 26.92 30.57 -12.41
C ALA A 63 25.72 30.00 -13.22
N PRO A 64 25.34 30.63 -14.36
CA PRO A 64 24.22 30.17 -15.16
C PRO A 64 24.55 28.84 -15.87
N TYR A 65 23.65 27.87 -15.76
CA TYR A 65 23.75 26.55 -16.39
C TYR A 65 23.38 26.66 -17.88
N ASN A 66 24.34 26.33 -18.76
CA ASN A 66 24.09 26.15 -20.20
C ASN A 66 23.33 24.83 -20.42
N GLY A 67 22.02 24.92 -20.66
CA GLY A 67 21.19 23.78 -21.07
C GLY A 67 21.44 23.38 -22.52
N ALA A 68 22.43 22.50 -22.73
CA ALA A 68 22.56 21.74 -23.96
C ALA A 68 21.44 20.68 -24.02
N MET A 69 20.66 20.68 -25.10
CA MET A 69 19.68 19.64 -25.43
C MET A 69 20.40 18.30 -25.66
N THR A 70 20.37 17.40 -24.67
CA THR A 70 20.68 15.98 -24.88
C THR A 70 19.42 15.26 -25.31
N GLY A 71 19.43 14.64 -26.50
CA GLY A 71 18.37 13.74 -26.96
C GLY A 71 18.01 12.73 -25.87
N GLY A 72 16.71 12.66 -25.56
CA GLY A 72 16.16 11.97 -24.39
C GLY A 72 16.69 10.55 -24.26
N GLN A 73 17.52 10.33 -23.24
CA GLN A 73 17.89 8.99 -22.83
C GLN A 73 16.63 8.29 -22.31
N PRO A 74 16.47 6.97 -22.53
CA PRO A 74 15.40 6.23 -21.88
C PRO A 74 15.51 6.43 -20.36
N GLU A 75 14.44 6.93 -19.77
CA GLU A 75 14.34 7.25 -18.36
C GLU A 75 13.22 6.39 -17.79
N TRP A 76 13.60 5.48 -16.90
CA TRP A 76 12.66 4.70 -16.12
C TRP A 76 12.52 5.32 -14.74
N VAL A 77 11.29 5.39 -14.25
CA VAL A 77 10.97 5.97 -12.94
C VAL A 77 10.22 4.94 -12.11
N ILE A 78 10.81 4.54 -10.99
CA ILE A 78 10.20 3.58 -10.08
C ILE A 78 9.96 4.25 -8.73
N ARG A 79 8.71 4.25 -8.28
CA ARG A 79 8.28 4.88 -7.02
C ARG A 79 7.76 3.82 -6.07
N GLU A 80 8.45 3.62 -4.96
CA GLU A 80 8.05 2.67 -3.91
C GLU A 80 7.45 3.43 -2.72
N ASP A 81 6.24 3.05 -2.31
CA ASP A 81 5.54 3.64 -1.17
C ASP A 81 4.66 2.60 -0.46
N ALA A 82 4.12 2.96 0.70
CA ALA A 82 2.99 2.28 1.34
C ALA A 82 1.90 3.33 1.56
N ALA A 83 1.28 3.78 0.47
CA ALA A 83 0.41 4.95 0.48
C ALA A 83 -0.79 4.75 1.43
N GLN A 84 -1.03 5.72 2.31
CA GLN A 84 -2.09 5.62 3.32
C GLN A 84 -3.48 5.53 2.69
N SER A 85 -3.74 6.23 1.58
CA SER A 85 -5.00 6.14 0.85
C SER A 85 -5.26 4.73 0.29
N VAL A 86 -4.24 4.08 -0.28
CA VAL A 86 -4.31 2.68 -0.75
C VAL A 86 -4.57 1.73 0.42
N LEU A 87 -3.92 1.94 1.56
CA LEU A 87 -4.13 1.15 2.77
C LEU A 87 -5.55 1.30 3.32
N VAL A 88 -6.10 2.52 3.35
CA VAL A 88 -7.50 2.78 3.73
C VAL A 88 -8.45 2.08 2.78
N ALA A 89 -8.25 2.18 1.46
CA ALA A 89 -9.12 1.54 0.48
C ALA A 89 -9.17 0.02 0.65
N LEU A 90 -8.02 -0.62 0.93
CA LEU A 90 -7.94 -2.06 1.18
C LEU A 90 -8.50 -2.47 2.55
N TYR A 91 -8.35 -1.63 3.57
CA TYR A 91 -9.00 -1.85 4.86
C TYR A 91 -10.52 -1.91 4.66
N LEU A 92 -11.08 -0.89 3.99
CA LEU A 92 -12.50 -0.79 3.66
C LEU A 92 -12.99 -1.96 2.83
N ARG A 93 -12.22 -2.36 1.80
CA ARG A 93 -12.51 -3.58 1.00
C ARG A 93 -12.78 -4.77 1.90
N GLN A 94 -11.89 -5.02 2.86
CA GLN A 94 -11.95 -6.19 3.71
C GLN A 94 -13.08 -6.12 4.72
N VAL A 95 -13.26 -4.99 5.43
CA VAL A 95 -14.30 -4.91 6.48
C VAL A 95 -15.72 -4.88 5.91
N LEU A 96 -15.89 -4.36 4.68
CA LEU A 96 -17.16 -4.34 3.96
C LEU A 96 -17.48 -5.63 3.20
N GLY A 97 -16.55 -6.59 3.19
CA GLY A 97 -16.71 -7.89 2.53
C GLY A 97 -16.62 -7.84 1.01
N ILE A 98 -16.00 -6.79 0.45
CA ILE A 98 -15.81 -6.61 -0.99
C ILE A 98 -14.71 -7.56 -1.46
N ARG A 99 -15.00 -8.32 -2.52
CA ARG A 99 -14.07 -9.35 -3.02
C ARG A 99 -13.16 -8.82 -4.11
N SER A 100 -13.67 -7.99 -5.00
CA SER A 100 -12.88 -7.35 -6.04
C SER A 100 -11.68 -6.56 -5.50
N PRO A 101 -10.53 -6.56 -6.19
CA PRO A 101 -10.12 -7.59 -7.15
C PRO A 101 -9.87 -8.93 -6.44
N ASP A 102 -10.40 -10.02 -6.99
CA ASP A 102 -10.43 -11.34 -6.33
C ASP A 102 -9.03 -11.94 -6.14
N GLU A 103 -8.09 -11.60 -7.01
CA GLU A 103 -6.71 -12.04 -6.96
C GLU A 103 -5.90 -11.41 -5.82
N LEU A 104 -6.35 -10.26 -5.30
CA LEU A 104 -5.59 -9.52 -4.29
C LEU A 104 -5.86 -10.08 -2.89
N PRO A 105 -4.83 -10.54 -2.17
CA PRO A 105 -5.01 -11.13 -0.84
C PRO A 105 -5.61 -10.17 0.18
N ALA A 106 -6.16 -10.73 1.26
CA ALA A 106 -6.58 -9.97 2.42
C ALA A 106 -5.39 -9.27 3.11
N LEU A 107 -5.66 -8.18 3.82
CA LEU A 107 -4.69 -7.53 4.70
C LEU A 107 -4.49 -8.36 5.98
N ARG A 108 -3.25 -8.41 6.47
CA ARG A 108 -2.95 -8.97 7.78
C ARG A 108 -3.44 -8.04 8.87
N ARG A 109 -3.93 -8.62 9.96
CA ARG A 109 -4.36 -7.90 11.18
C ARG A 109 -5.53 -6.93 10.96
N VAL A 110 -6.29 -7.13 9.88
CA VAL A 110 -7.60 -6.53 9.70
C VAL A 110 -8.65 -7.61 10.05
N PRO A 111 -9.72 -7.27 10.79
CA PRO A 111 -10.79 -8.21 11.09
C PRO A 111 -11.39 -8.82 9.82
N PRO A 112 -11.98 -10.03 9.90
CA PRO A 112 -12.84 -10.51 8.81
C PRO A 112 -14.01 -9.55 8.60
N PRO A 113 -14.64 -9.55 7.41
CA PRO A 113 -15.79 -8.72 7.14
C PRO A 113 -16.90 -8.94 8.16
N TRP A 114 -17.64 -7.88 8.43
CA TRP A 114 -18.86 -7.98 9.20
C TRP A 114 -19.88 -8.78 8.38
N VAL A 115 -20.63 -9.66 9.03
CA VAL A 115 -21.76 -10.33 8.38
C VAL A 115 -22.78 -9.24 8.08
N ASP A 116 -22.97 -8.98 6.80
CA ASP A 116 -23.87 -7.94 6.34
C ASP A 116 -25.20 -8.54 5.87
N GLU A 117 -26.31 -7.95 6.29
CA GLU A 117 -27.67 -8.33 5.87
C GLU A 117 -28.06 -7.72 4.51
N ARG A 118 -27.13 -7.01 3.84
CA ARG A 118 -27.29 -6.49 2.47
C ARG A 118 -27.74 -7.57 1.50
N THR A 119 -28.68 -7.19 0.63
CA THR A 119 -29.04 -8.01 -0.53
C THR A 119 -27.89 -8.11 -1.52
N ASP A 120 -27.86 -9.17 -2.33
CA ASP A 120 -26.84 -9.34 -3.38
C ASP A 120 -26.76 -8.12 -4.33
N ALA A 121 -27.91 -7.51 -4.66
CA ALA A 121 -27.97 -6.32 -5.50
C ALA A 121 -27.30 -5.10 -4.85
N ALA A 122 -27.54 -4.89 -3.55
CA ALA A 122 -26.90 -3.82 -2.78
C ALA A 122 -25.39 -4.07 -2.62
N HIS A 123 -24.98 -5.32 -2.40
CA HIS A 123 -23.58 -5.68 -2.33
C HIS A 123 -22.86 -5.44 -3.66
N ALA A 124 -23.47 -5.84 -4.78
CA ALA A 124 -22.93 -5.61 -6.11
C ALA A 124 -22.81 -4.12 -6.46
N GLN A 125 -23.72 -3.27 -5.97
CA GLN A 125 -23.61 -1.81 -6.12
C GLN A 125 -22.43 -1.27 -5.32
N LEU A 126 -22.29 -1.66 -4.04
CA LEU A 126 -21.15 -1.25 -3.23
C LEU A 126 -19.81 -1.63 -3.89
N GLU A 127 -19.71 -2.86 -4.42
CA GLU A 127 -18.50 -3.34 -5.08
C GLU A 127 -18.21 -2.62 -6.41
N ARG A 128 -19.22 -2.10 -7.12
CA ARG A 128 -19.01 -1.20 -8.26
C ARG A 128 -18.41 0.12 -7.80
N GLU A 129 -19.05 0.79 -6.84
CA GLU A 129 -18.61 2.11 -6.35
C GLU A 129 -17.20 2.03 -5.73
N TRP A 130 -16.91 0.96 -4.98
CA TRP A 130 -15.56 0.74 -4.43
C TRP A 130 -14.51 0.53 -5.51
N ARG A 131 -14.82 -0.16 -6.62
CA ARG A 131 -13.86 -0.35 -7.73
C ARG A 131 -13.52 0.97 -8.42
N GLU A 132 -14.51 1.85 -8.59
CA GLU A 132 -14.28 3.19 -9.13
C GLU A 132 -13.38 4.01 -8.20
N TYR A 133 -13.70 4.03 -6.90
CA TYR A 133 -12.85 4.63 -5.87
C TYR A 133 -11.43 4.04 -5.85
N TRP A 134 -11.29 2.72 -5.95
CA TRP A 134 -10.01 2.01 -5.98
C TRP A 134 -9.16 2.45 -7.18
N ALA A 135 -9.74 2.51 -8.38
CA ALA A 135 -9.05 2.93 -9.58
C ALA A 135 -8.53 4.37 -9.47
N MET A 136 -9.37 5.30 -8.98
CA MET A 136 -8.98 6.69 -8.73
C MET A 136 -7.90 6.81 -7.64
N THR A 137 -7.89 5.90 -6.67
CA THR A 137 -6.91 5.91 -5.57
C THR A 137 -5.55 5.37 -6.00
N VAL A 138 -5.53 4.29 -6.76
CA VAL A 138 -4.30 3.61 -7.19
C VAL A 138 -3.61 4.37 -8.32
N GLU A 139 -4.37 4.82 -9.31
CA GLU A 139 -3.86 5.51 -10.50
C GLU A 139 -4.69 6.77 -10.85
N PRO A 140 -4.64 7.82 -10.01
CA PRO A 140 -5.48 9.01 -10.17
C PRO A 140 -5.29 9.74 -11.51
N GLN A 141 -4.09 9.66 -12.11
CA GLN A 141 -3.82 10.28 -13.41
C GLN A 141 -4.45 9.51 -14.58
N ALA A 142 -4.58 8.19 -14.46
CA ALA A 142 -5.22 7.34 -15.47
C ALA A 142 -6.74 7.27 -15.27
N HIS A 143 -7.20 7.49 -14.02
CA HIS A 143 -8.60 7.42 -13.62
C HIS A 143 -9.03 8.73 -12.96
N PRO A 144 -9.15 9.84 -13.71
CA PRO A 144 -9.70 11.07 -13.16
C PRO A 144 -11.21 10.94 -12.95
N SER A 145 -11.73 11.58 -11.89
CA SER A 145 -13.18 11.68 -11.70
C SER A 145 -13.81 12.60 -12.77
N PRO A 146 -14.93 12.20 -13.41
CA PRO A 146 -15.65 13.07 -14.35
C PRO A 146 -16.49 14.15 -13.63
N VAL A 147 -16.69 13.99 -12.32
CA VAL A 147 -17.46 14.90 -11.47
C VAL A 147 -16.60 15.41 -10.30
N PRO A 148 -16.97 16.51 -9.63
CA PRO A 148 -16.26 16.97 -8.46
C PRO A 148 -16.10 15.88 -7.40
N LEU A 149 -14.96 15.94 -6.69
CA LEU A 149 -14.66 15.08 -5.56
C LEU A 149 -14.93 15.82 -4.26
N GLU A 150 -15.40 15.08 -3.27
CA GLU A 150 -15.63 15.56 -1.91
C GLU A 150 -14.81 14.74 -0.92
N LEU A 151 -14.21 15.42 0.05
CA LEU A 151 -13.54 14.78 1.18
C LEU A 151 -14.57 14.14 2.09
N ILE A 152 -14.31 12.91 2.52
CA ILE A 152 -15.21 12.22 3.45
C ILE A 152 -14.78 12.47 4.88
N ASP A 153 -15.72 12.96 5.69
CA ASP A 153 -15.52 13.21 7.12
C ASP A 153 -15.01 11.96 7.84
N GLY A 154 -14.08 12.16 8.78
CA GLY A 154 -13.42 11.10 9.53
C GLY A 154 -12.21 10.47 8.83
N PHE A 155 -12.04 10.65 7.52
CA PHE A 155 -10.89 10.11 6.77
C PHE A 155 -9.77 11.11 6.49
N GLU A 156 -9.83 12.29 7.11
CA GLU A 156 -8.86 13.38 6.91
C GLU A 156 -8.75 13.76 5.43
N THR A 157 -7.59 13.55 4.79
CA THR A 157 -7.37 13.77 3.36
C THR A 157 -7.21 12.46 2.58
N LEU A 158 -7.51 11.30 3.19
CA LEU A 158 -7.20 9.98 2.63
C LEU A 158 -8.31 9.39 1.76
N VAL A 159 -9.55 9.86 1.92
CA VAL A 159 -10.70 9.41 1.14
C VAL A 159 -11.38 10.62 0.51
N THR A 160 -11.45 10.58 -0.83
CA THR A 160 -12.26 11.46 -1.65
C THR A 160 -13.18 10.62 -2.50
N LEU A 161 -14.46 10.98 -2.55
CA LEU A 161 -15.45 10.30 -3.39
C LEU A 161 -16.11 11.29 -4.35
N PRO A 162 -16.53 10.84 -5.55
CA PRO A 162 -17.45 11.58 -6.40
C PRO A 162 -18.66 12.10 -5.62
N VAL A 163 -19.06 13.34 -5.88
CA VAL A 163 -20.26 13.92 -5.27
C VAL A 163 -21.51 13.09 -5.59
N ASP A 164 -21.58 12.53 -6.80
CA ASP A 164 -22.65 11.66 -7.29
C ASP A 164 -22.09 10.28 -7.68
N GLY A 165 -22.88 9.21 -7.49
CA GLY A 165 -22.54 7.85 -7.92
C GLY A 165 -21.67 7.07 -6.93
N SER A 166 -21.57 7.53 -5.68
CA SER A 166 -20.83 6.87 -4.59
C SER A 166 -21.61 6.86 -3.27
N GLU A 167 -22.94 6.95 -3.35
CA GLU A 167 -23.83 7.08 -2.20
C GLU A 167 -23.81 5.82 -1.31
N THR A 168 -23.76 4.63 -1.92
CA THR A 168 -23.75 3.36 -1.20
C THR A 168 -22.45 3.20 -0.43
N LEU A 169 -21.32 3.50 -1.08
CA LEU A 169 -20.00 3.47 -0.48
C LEU A 169 -19.89 4.53 0.62
N ARG A 170 -20.27 5.78 0.35
CA ARG A 170 -20.25 6.87 1.33
C ARG A 170 -21.01 6.49 2.61
N ALA A 171 -22.19 5.91 2.47
CA ALA A 171 -22.99 5.46 3.61
C ALA A 171 -22.32 4.29 4.39
N ALA A 172 -21.66 3.37 3.68
CA ALA A 172 -21.07 2.17 4.26
C ALA A 172 -19.74 2.43 5.00
N ILE A 173 -18.93 3.40 4.55
CA ILE A 173 -17.57 3.58 5.08
C ILE A 173 -17.50 4.39 6.39
N GLY A 174 -18.51 5.20 6.69
CA GLY A 174 -18.45 6.17 7.80
C GLY A 174 -18.17 5.52 9.17
N ALA A 175 -18.75 4.35 9.44
CA ALA A 175 -18.53 3.62 10.70
C ALA A 175 -17.12 3.04 10.87
N HIS A 176 -16.30 3.08 9.81
CA HIS A 176 -14.96 2.48 9.79
C HIS A 176 -13.83 3.51 9.70
N ALA A 177 -14.15 4.81 9.75
CA ALA A 177 -13.20 5.89 9.49
C ALA A 177 -11.98 5.84 10.42
N ASP A 178 -12.21 5.87 11.74
CA ASP A 178 -11.13 5.89 12.75
C ASP A 178 -10.21 4.67 12.61
N ASP A 179 -10.80 3.46 12.57
CA ASP A 179 -10.02 2.22 12.48
C ASP A 179 -9.22 2.12 11.16
N ALA A 180 -9.80 2.60 10.04
CA ALA A 180 -9.13 2.57 8.74
C ALA A 180 -7.93 3.51 8.71
N VAL A 181 -8.09 4.73 9.24
CA VAL A 181 -7.03 5.74 9.32
C VAL A 181 -5.91 5.26 10.24
N ASP A 182 -6.25 4.73 11.43
CA ASP A 182 -5.27 4.21 12.38
C ASP A 182 -4.50 3.02 11.82
N PHE A 183 -5.19 2.10 11.12
CA PHE A 183 -4.53 1.00 10.44
C PHE A 183 -3.55 1.50 9.37
N ALA A 184 -3.97 2.42 8.51
CA ALA A 184 -3.15 2.95 7.43
C ALA A 184 -1.90 3.66 7.95
N ARG A 185 -2.04 4.47 9.01
CA ARG A 185 -0.92 5.11 9.70
C ARG A 185 0.06 4.11 10.26
N LEU A 186 -0.42 3.12 11.01
CA LEU A 186 0.45 2.11 11.62
C LEU A 186 1.23 1.30 10.57
N ALA A 187 0.59 0.98 9.44
CA ALA A 187 1.22 0.27 8.33
C ALA A 187 2.24 1.14 7.59
N ASN A 188 1.89 2.38 7.25
CA ASN A 188 2.80 3.34 6.61
C ASN A 188 4.00 3.68 7.50
N ASP A 189 3.79 3.85 8.81
CA ASP A 189 4.85 4.08 9.79
C ASP A 189 5.82 2.89 9.86
N ARG A 190 5.31 1.66 9.79
CA ARG A 190 6.16 0.47 9.74
C ARG A 190 7.02 0.46 8.49
N TYR A 191 6.41 0.67 7.32
CA TYR A 191 7.14 0.78 6.06
C TYR A 191 8.22 1.87 6.11
N THR A 192 7.87 3.07 6.59
CA THR A 192 8.79 4.20 6.69
C THR A 192 9.99 3.88 7.59
N ARG A 193 9.76 3.25 8.75
CA ARG A 193 10.85 2.81 9.65
C ARG A 193 11.76 1.78 8.98
N GLU A 194 11.19 0.80 8.29
CA GLU A 194 11.95 -0.27 7.61
C GLU A 194 12.78 0.27 6.44
N THR A 195 12.20 1.14 5.62
CA THR A 195 12.89 1.81 4.50
C THR A 195 14.00 2.74 4.99
N THR A 196 13.76 3.51 6.06
CA THR A 196 14.78 4.37 6.66
C THR A 196 15.96 3.56 7.23
N ALA A 197 15.70 2.37 7.77
CA ALA A 197 16.75 1.50 8.29
C ALA A 197 17.61 0.84 7.20
N ARG A 198 17.11 0.75 5.95
CA ARG A 198 17.77 0.07 4.83
C ARG A 198 17.67 0.88 3.53
N PRO A 199 18.27 2.07 3.47
CA PRO A 199 18.18 2.93 2.29
C PRO A 199 18.82 2.27 1.06
N GLY A 200 18.14 2.37 -0.09
CA GLY A 200 18.65 1.97 -1.40
C GLY A 200 18.64 0.47 -1.71
N VAL A 201 18.14 -0.39 -0.81
CA VAL A 201 18.08 -1.85 -1.05
C VAL A 201 17.11 -2.20 -2.19
N SER A 202 15.91 -1.64 -2.24
CA SER A 202 14.96 -1.89 -3.33
C SER A 202 15.43 -1.31 -4.65
N TYR A 203 16.00 -0.10 -4.65
CA TYR A 203 16.53 0.51 -5.88
C TYR A 203 17.53 -0.39 -6.60
N ARG A 204 18.40 -1.09 -5.85
CA ARG A 204 19.34 -2.05 -6.43
C ARG A 204 18.66 -3.24 -7.09
N ALA A 205 17.60 -3.77 -6.50
CA ALA A 205 16.83 -4.88 -7.06
C ALA A 205 16.09 -4.48 -8.36
N TYR A 206 15.61 -3.25 -8.44
CA TYR A 206 15.03 -2.75 -9.69
C TYR A 206 16.10 -2.56 -10.77
N ALA A 207 17.23 -1.92 -10.42
CA ALA A 207 18.32 -1.70 -11.36
C ALA A 207 18.96 -3.00 -11.86
N SER A 208 19.09 -4.02 -11.00
CA SER A 208 19.58 -5.35 -11.40
C SER A 208 18.63 -6.02 -12.39
N ALA A 209 17.32 -5.97 -12.13
CA ALA A 209 16.30 -6.53 -13.02
C ALA A 209 16.29 -5.85 -14.39
N ILE A 210 16.39 -4.51 -14.44
CA ILE A 210 16.50 -3.77 -15.70
C ILE A 210 17.77 -4.17 -16.46
N ALA A 211 18.94 -4.17 -15.79
CA ALA A 211 20.19 -4.55 -16.43
C ALA A 211 20.20 -6.01 -16.90
N ALA A 212 19.50 -6.91 -16.21
CA ALA A 212 19.31 -8.30 -16.62
C ALA A 212 18.44 -8.39 -17.88
N HIS A 213 17.35 -7.63 -17.93
CA HIS A 213 16.49 -7.55 -19.11
C HIS A 213 17.25 -6.99 -20.32
N GLU A 214 17.97 -5.87 -20.17
CA GLU A 214 18.75 -5.26 -21.26
C GLU A 214 19.80 -6.21 -21.83
N ARG A 215 20.48 -6.98 -20.96
CA ARG A 215 21.42 -8.01 -21.38
C ARG A 215 20.75 -9.15 -22.14
N ALA A 216 19.55 -9.56 -21.73
CA ALA A 216 18.82 -10.64 -22.36
C ALA A 216 18.29 -10.25 -23.76
N VAL A 217 17.81 -9.01 -23.92
CA VAL A 217 17.22 -8.52 -25.18
C VAL A 217 18.27 -7.87 -26.10
N GLY A 218 19.43 -7.49 -25.58
CA GLY A 218 20.52 -6.88 -26.36
C GLY A 218 20.28 -5.42 -26.76
N ARG A 219 19.32 -4.75 -26.10
CA ARG A 219 18.99 -3.33 -26.29
C ARG A 219 18.68 -2.69 -24.94
N ARG A 220 18.71 -1.36 -24.90
CA ARG A 220 18.28 -0.61 -23.71
C ARG A 220 16.78 -0.75 -23.49
N ALA A 221 16.38 -0.76 -22.22
CA ALA A 221 14.97 -0.72 -21.83
C ALA A 221 14.33 0.57 -22.36
N HIS A 222 13.06 0.52 -22.75
CA HIS A 222 12.33 1.75 -23.06
C HIS A 222 12.02 2.55 -21.78
N SER A 223 11.61 3.81 -21.95
CA SER A 223 11.12 4.60 -20.81
C SER A 223 9.81 3.99 -20.29
N PHE A 224 9.69 3.86 -18.98
CA PHE A 224 8.46 3.42 -18.32
C PHE A 224 8.38 4.01 -16.90
N GLU A 225 7.17 4.04 -16.36
CA GLU A 225 6.95 4.29 -14.94
C GLU A 225 6.41 3.03 -14.26
N LEU A 226 6.85 2.78 -13.03
CA LEU A 226 6.30 1.72 -12.19
C LEU A 226 6.11 2.24 -10.76
N ASN A 227 4.88 2.19 -10.28
CA ASN A 227 4.56 2.44 -8.88
C ASN A 227 4.50 1.10 -8.14
N VAL A 228 5.10 1.05 -6.96
CA VAL A 228 5.18 -0.15 -6.12
C VAL A 228 4.59 0.18 -4.76
N GLN A 229 3.48 -0.46 -4.43
CA GLN A 229 2.81 -0.36 -3.14
C GLN A 229 3.24 -1.51 -2.24
N VAL A 230 3.99 -1.22 -1.19
CA VAL A 230 4.44 -2.19 -0.19
C VAL A 230 3.35 -2.36 0.87
N LEU A 231 2.67 -3.50 0.86
CA LEU A 231 1.43 -3.70 1.60
C LEU A 231 1.53 -4.88 2.58
N PRO A 232 0.85 -4.83 3.74
CA PRO A 232 0.87 -5.91 4.73
C PRO A 232 -0.12 -7.04 4.35
N LEU A 233 0.02 -7.62 3.16
CA LEU A 233 -0.87 -8.66 2.62
C LEU A 233 -0.64 -10.03 3.30
N ALA A 234 -1.71 -10.81 3.48
CA ALA A 234 -1.66 -12.11 4.15
C ALA A 234 -0.88 -13.17 3.39
N GLN A 235 -0.82 -13.04 2.07
CA GLN A 235 -0.01 -13.88 1.21
C GLN A 235 1.23 -13.11 0.77
N ARG A 236 2.34 -13.83 0.57
CA ARG A 236 3.61 -13.26 0.12
C ARG A 236 3.66 -13.31 -1.42
N GLY A 237 3.87 -12.17 -2.07
CA GLY A 237 3.88 -12.12 -3.54
C GLY A 237 3.90 -10.72 -4.11
N VAL A 238 3.62 -10.65 -5.41
CA VAL A 238 3.46 -9.42 -6.21
C VAL A 238 2.16 -9.55 -7.02
N TRP A 239 1.36 -8.49 -7.08
CA TRP A 239 0.11 -8.43 -7.82
C TRP A 239 0.01 -7.11 -8.58
N TRP A 240 -0.47 -7.15 -9.82
CA TRP A 240 -0.91 -5.93 -10.49
C TRP A 240 -2.17 -5.39 -9.81
N ILE A 241 -2.17 -4.09 -9.48
CA ILE A 241 -3.33 -3.40 -8.88
C ILE A 241 -3.78 -2.19 -9.71
N GLY A 242 -3.01 -1.84 -10.73
CA GLY A 242 -3.31 -0.88 -11.77
C GLY A 242 -2.51 -1.23 -13.03
N SER A 243 -2.51 -0.36 -14.03
CA SER A 243 -1.79 -0.58 -15.29
C SER A 243 -0.27 -0.40 -15.15
N LEU A 244 0.14 0.46 -14.22
CA LEU A 244 1.54 0.81 -13.93
C LEU A 244 1.84 0.67 -12.43
N THR A 245 0.98 -0.02 -11.69
CA THR A 245 1.08 -0.13 -10.23
C THR A 245 0.98 -1.58 -9.78
N VAL A 246 1.97 -2.02 -9.00
CA VAL A 246 1.99 -3.34 -8.37
C VAL A 246 1.90 -3.23 -6.86
N ALA A 247 1.20 -4.16 -6.25
CA ALA A 247 1.27 -4.46 -4.82
C ALA A 247 2.38 -5.49 -4.56
N VAL A 248 3.23 -5.23 -3.57
CA VAL A 248 4.27 -6.15 -3.08
C VAL A 248 4.06 -6.35 -1.59
N THR A 249 4.10 -7.60 -1.13
CA THR A 249 4.00 -7.85 0.31
C THR A 249 5.24 -7.33 1.04
N ASP A 250 5.07 -6.62 2.16
CA ASP A 250 6.17 -6.17 3.04
C ASP A 250 7.16 -7.30 3.42
N GLY A 251 6.65 -8.50 3.69
CA GLY A 251 7.49 -9.68 3.92
C GLY A 251 8.37 -10.04 2.72
N LEU A 252 7.82 -10.01 1.50
CA LEU A 252 8.59 -10.24 0.26
C LEU A 252 9.66 -9.17 0.09
N ARG A 253 9.24 -7.92 0.21
CA ARG A 253 10.11 -6.75 0.10
C ARG A 253 11.27 -6.75 1.11
N GLY A 254 11.07 -7.31 2.30
CA GLY A 254 12.10 -7.43 3.34
C GLY A 254 13.20 -8.46 3.06
N ASP A 255 12.98 -9.37 2.09
CA ASP A 255 13.90 -10.43 1.67
C ASP A 255 14.45 -10.13 0.28
N VAL A 256 15.69 -9.62 0.25
CA VAL A 256 16.30 -9.03 -0.95
C VAL A 256 16.43 -10.03 -2.09
N ALA A 257 16.83 -11.27 -1.83
CA ALA A 257 17.06 -12.25 -2.88
C ALA A 257 15.74 -12.72 -3.51
N ALA A 258 14.72 -12.95 -2.67
CA ALA A 258 13.40 -13.32 -3.16
C ALA A 258 12.72 -12.14 -3.89
N PHE A 259 12.86 -10.92 -3.37
CA PHE A 259 12.32 -9.73 -4.00
C PHE A 259 12.97 -9.47 -5.37
N ASP A 260 14.30 -9.54 -5.46
CA ASP A 260 15.04 -9.43 -6.70
C ASP A 260 14.53 -10.45 -7.73
N THR A 261 14.39 -11.71 -7.35
CA THR A 261 13.84 -12.75 -8.26
C THR A 261 12.41 -12.44 -8.70
N ALA A 262 11.56 -11.97 -7.80
CA ALA A 262 10.13 -11.73 -8.07
C ALA A 262 9.86 -10.52 -8.96
N ILE A 263 10.75 -9.51 -8.98
CA ILE A 263 10.53 -8.28 -9.75
C ILE A 263 10.94 -8.40 -11.22
N HIS A 264 11.85 -9.33 -11.54
CA HIS A 264 12.32 -9.56 -12.92
C HIS A 264 11.19 -9.73 -13.95
N PRO A 265 10.15 -10.58 -13.73
CA PRO A 265 9.06 -10.72 -14.70
C PRO A 265 8.25 -9.43 -14.90
N ILE A 266 8.07 -8.63 -13.83
CA ILE A 266 7.35 -7.34 -13.91
C ILE A 266 8.12 -6.34 -14.77
N ILE A 267 9.43 -6.23 -14.56
CA ILE A 267 10.28 -5.37 -15.37
C ILE A 267 10.33 -5.86 -16.81
N ALA A 268 10.40 -7.17 -17.04
CA ALA A 268 10.43 -7.71 -18.39
C ALA A 268 9.15 -7.46 -19.21
N GLU A 269 8.00 -7.30 -18.54
CA GLU A 269 6.74 -6.91 -19.16
C GLU A 269 6.71 -5.42 -19.55
N LEU A 270 7.47 -4.57 -18.83
CA LEU A 270 7.47 -3.11 -18.97
C LEU A 270 8.68 -2.53 -19.72
N ALA A 271 9.65 -3.32 -20.19
CA ALA A 271 10.97 -2.84 -20.63
C ALA A 271 11.32 -3.16 -22.10
#